data_AF-A0A3A0EPU1-F1
#
_entry.id   AF-A0A3A0EPU1-F1
#
_cell.length_a   1.000
_cell.length_b   1.000
_cell.length_c   1.000
_cell.angle_alpha   90.00
_cell.angle_beta   90.00
_cell.angle_gamma   90.00
#
_symmetry.space_group_name_H-M   'P 1'
#
loop_
_entity.id
_entity.type
_entity.pdbx_description
1 polymer ?
#
loop_
_entity_poly.entity_id
_entity_poly.type
_entity_poly.pdbx_seq_one_letter_code
_entity_poly.pdbx_strand_id
1 'polypeptide(L)'
;MSDRELRRRLAQYPGMTEEKINAAMRAYDERRAQKTALLQRGFSNRRAEKWLDKTGFPRPPGWQSVFFYPDSLMPRWRYLLLAAGGLLLVLL
;
A
#
# COMPACT_ATOMS: atom_id res chain seq x y z
N MET A 1 -9.01 -6.59 -8.79
CA MET A 1 -8.03 -7.67 -8.53
C MET A 1 -8.60 -8.57 -7.46
N SER A 2 -8.62 -9.88 -7.69
CA SER A 2 -9.10 -10.85 -6.70
C SER A 2 -8.00 -11.17 -5.67
N ASP A 3 -8.38 -11.71 -4.51
CA ASP A 3 -7.43 -12.10 -3.46
C ASP A 3 -6.45 -13.18 -3.94
N ARG A 4 -6.90 -14.08 -4.82
CA ARG A 4 -6.06 -15.10 -5.45
C ARG A 4 -5.00 -14.47 -6.36
N GLU A 5 -5.39 -13.48 -7.15
CA GLU A 5 -4.47 -12.75 -8.03
C GLU A 5 -3.47 -11.92 -7.22
N LEU A 6 -3.93 -11.28 -6.15
CA LEU A 6 -3.09 -10.51 -5.23
C LEU A 6 -2.04 -11.40 -4.55
N ARG A 7 -2.44 -12.55 -4.00
CA ARG A 7 -1.50 -13.55 -3.46
C ARG A 7 -0.47 -13.98 -4.51
N ARG A 8 -0.91 -14.30 -5.73
CA ARG A 8 -0.02 -14.70 -6.82
C ARG A 8 1.01 -13.62 -7.13
N ARG A 9 0.61 -12.34 -7.14
CA ARG A 9 1.53 -11.22 -7.35
C ARG A 9 2.50 -11.04 -6.17
N LEU A 10 2.03 -11.18 -4.94
CA LEU A 10 2.91 -11.12 -3.76
C LEU A 10 3.97 -12.22 -3.80
N ALA A 11 3.61 -13.44 -4.19
CA ALA A 11 4.54 -14.55 -4.34
C ALA A 11 5.62 -14.33 -5.42
N GLN A 12 5.44 -13.37 -6.34
CA GLN A 12 6.45 -13.03 -7.34
C GLN A 12 7.56 -12.10 -6.79
N TYR A 13 7.39 -11.52 -5.61
CA TYR A 13 8.41 -10.66 -5.02
C TYR A 13 9.55 -11.49 -4.40
N PRO A 14 10.82 -11.09 -4.62
CA PRO A 14 11.96 -11.77 -4.00
C PRO A 14 11.84 -11.79 -2.47
N GLY A 15 12.07 -12.96 -1.86
CA GLY A 15 12.09 -13.11 -0.39
C GLY A 15 10.72 -13.07 0.29
N MET A 16 9.62 -13.19 -0.47
CA MET A 16 8.28 -13.40 0.07
C MET A 16 8.10 -14.84 0.55
N THR A 17 7.82 -14.99 1.84
CA THR A 17 7.40 -16.25 2.46
C THR A 17 5.87 -16.27 2.59
N GLU A 18 5.27 -17.44 2.78
CA GLU A 18 3.83 -17.57 3.06
C GLU A 18 3.39 -16.71 4.25
N GLU A 19 4.20 -16.62 5.31
CA GLU A 19 3.93 -15.76 6.46
C GLU A 19 3.87 -14.27 6.08
N LYS A 20 4.83 -13.80 5.27
CA LYS A 20 4.86 -12.41 4.79
C LYS A 20 3.70 -12.11 3.84
N ILE A 21 3.34 -13.07 2.98
CA ILE A 21 2.19 -12.97 2.08
C ILE A 21 0.90 -12.86 2.91
N ASN A 22 0.72 -13.72 3.90
CA ASN A 22 -0.45 -13.70 4.79
C ASN A 22 -0.53 -12.41 5.59
N ALA A 23 0.60 -11.90 6.09
CA ALA A 23 0.66 -10.60 6.75
C ALA A 23 0.25 -9.44 5.82
N ALA A 24 0.77 -9.43 4.59
CA ALA A 24 0.40 -8.43 3.59
C ALA A 24 -1.09 -8.50 3.22
N MET A 25 -1.64 -9.71 3.04
CA MET A 25 -3.07 -9.92 2.79
C MET A 25 -3.93 -9.34 3.90
N ARG A 26 -3.61 -9.62 5.17
CA ARG A 26 -4.32 -9.04 6.33
C ARG A 26 -4.27 -7.51 6.32
N ALA A 27 -3.10 -6.93 6.07
CA ALA A 27 -2.96 -5.47 6.00
C ALA A 27 -3.81 -4.85 4.87
N TYR A 28 -3.98 -5.56 3.75
CA TYR A 28 -4.85 -5.12 2.66
C TYR A 28 -6.34 -5.27 2.99
N ASP A 29 -6.72 -6.31 3.74
CA ASP A 29 -8.09 -6.47 4.25
C ASP A 29 -8.45 -5.35 5.22
N GLU A 30 -7.54 -5.03 6.14
CA GLU A 30 -7.70 -3.91 7.06
C GLU A 30 -7.81 -2.58 6.30
N ARG A 31 -6.96 -2.34 5.30
CA ARG A 31 -7.07 -1.13 4.45
C ARG A 31 -8.44 -1.05 3.78
N ARG A 32 -8.94 -2.16 3.23
CA ARG A 32 -10.28 -2.23 2.59
C ARG A 32 -11.37 -1.90 3.60
N ALA A 33 -11.34 -2.49 4.79
CA ALA A 33 -12.30 -2.24 5.85
C ALA A 33 -12.31 -0.77 6.30
N GLN A 34 -11.13 -0.20 6.55
CA GLN A 34 -10.99 1.20 6.93
C GLN A 34 -11.47 2.15 5.82
N LYS A 35 -11.16 1.84 4.56
CA LYS A 35 -11.67 2.60 3.42
C LYS A 35 -13.20 2.62 3.40
N THR A 36 -13.84 1.46 3.55
CA THR A 36 -15.31 1.35 3.61
C THR A 36 -15.89 2.17 4.76
N ALA A 37 -15.29 2.10 5.95
CA ALA A 37 -15.73 2.86 7.10
C ALA A 37 -15.62 4.39 6.86
N LEU A 38 -14.53 4.86 6.24
CA LEU A 38 -14.37 6.28 5.90
C LEU A 38 -15.41 6.74 4.87
N LEU A 39 -15.68 5.93 3.85
CA LEU A 39 -16.70 6.23 2.85
C LEU A 39 -18.10 6.30 3.49
N GLN A 40 -18.42 5.38 4.41
CA GLN A 40 -19.68 5.41 5.17
C GLN A 40 -19.80 6.65 6.08
N ARG A 41 -18.67 7.17 6.58
CA ARG A 41 -18.60 8.44 7.32
C ARG A 41 -18.70 9.68 6.43
N GLY A 42 -18.97 9.52 5.13
CA GLY A 42 -19.12 10.63 4.18
C GLY A 42 -17.79 11.18 3.64
N PHE A 43 -16.67 10.49 3.82
CA PHE A 43 -15.43 10.89 3.17
C PHE A 43 -15.55 10.68 1.67
N SER A 44 -15.05 11.63 0.89
CA SER A 44 -14.82 11.38 -0.54
C SER A 44 -13.73 10.32 -0.71
N ASN A 45 -13.78 9.55 -1.80
CA ASN A 45 -12.77 8.53 -2.11
C ASN A 45 -11.34 9.09 -2.04
N ARG A 46 -11.12 10.33 -2.52
CA ARG A 46 -9.84 11.04 -2.43
C ARG A 46 -9.39 11.28 -0.99
N ARG A 47 -10.30 11.75 -0.11
CA ARG A 47 -9.97 11.99 1.31
C ARG A 47 -9.71 10.68 2.05
N ALA A 48 -10.48 9.63 1.77
CA ALA A 48 -10.27 8.31 2.35
C ALA A 48 -8.89 7.74 1.97
N GLU A 49 -8.54 7.79 0.68
CA GLU A 49 -7.22 7.34 0.19
C GLU A 49 -6.06 8.13 0.82
N LYS A 50 -6.17 9.46 0.89
CA LYS A 50 -5.15 10.31 1.55
C LYS A 50 -5.01 9.98 3.03
N TRP A 51 -6.11 9.71 3.72
CA TRP A 51 -6.10 9.35 5.14
C TRP A 51 -5.39 8.01 5.34
N LEU A 52 -5.74 6.98 4.55
CA LEU A 52 -5.14 5.65 4.63
C LEU A 52 -3.64 5.66 4.34
N ASP A 53 -3.21 6.48 3.38
CA ASP A 53 -1.79 6.66 3.08
C ASP A 53 -1.06 7.35 4.24
N LYS A 54 -1.70 8.34 4.88
CA LYS A 54 -1.13 9.06 6.04
C LYS A 54 -1.03 8.16 7.28
N THR A 55 -1.96 7.23 7.47
CA THR A 55 -2.00 6.34 8.64
C THR A 55 -1.20 5.04 8.45
N GLY A 56 -0.54 4.86 7.30
CA GLY A 56 0.41 3.77 7.08
C GLY A 56 -0.22 2.46 6.57
N PHE A 57 -1.47 2.48 6.10
CA PHE A 57 -2.06 1.31 5.46
C PHE A 57 -1.40 1.08 4.10
N PRO A 58 -0.79 -0.09 3.82
CA PRO A 58 -0.07 -0.31 2.57
C PRO A 58 -1.05 -0.48 1.40
N ARG A 59 -0.65 -0.05 0.20
CA ARG A 59 -1.42 -0.30 -1.03
C ARG A 59 -1.05 -1.68 -1.62
N PRO A 60 -2.03 -2.42 -2.17
CA PRO A 60 -1.74 -3.62 -2.92
C PRO A 60 -0.91 -3.33 -4.17
N PRO A 61 -0.03 -4.25 -4.60
CA PRO A 61 0.73 -4.10 -5.83
C PRO A 61 -0.20 -3.87 -7.03
N GLY A 62 0.15 -2.89 -7.85
CA GLY A 62 -0.66 -2.47 -9.00
C GLY A 62 -1.82 -1.52 -8.67
N TRP A 63 -2.08 -1.20 -7.40
CA TRP A 63 -3.04 -0.15 -7.04
C TRP A 63 -2.36 1.21 -7.17
N GLN A 64 -2.48 1.83 -8.35
CA GLN A 64 -2.13 3.24 -8.52
C GLN A 64 -3.29 4.12 -8.06
N SER A 65 -2.97 5.29 -7.48
CA SER A 65 -3.99 6.33 -7.25
C SER A 65 -4.57 6.75 -8.59
N VAL A 66 -5.79 6.33 -8.90
CA VAL A 66 -6.48 6.70 -10.15
C VAL A 66 -6.86 8.19 -10.17
N PHE A 67 -6.58 8.93 -9.10
CA PHE A 67 -6.80 10.36 -9.05
C PHE A 67 -5.47 11.07 -8.84
N PHE A 68 -5.06 11.85 -9.85
CA PHE A 68 -4.34 13.09 -9.62
C PHE A 68 -5.01 13.76 -8.42
N TYR A 69 -4.27 13.93 -7.33
CA TYR A 69 -4.69 14.85 -6.29
C TYR A 69 -4.38 16.23 -6.87
N PRO A 70 -5.36 17.04 -7.34
CA PRO A 70 -5.07 18.44 -7.65
C PRO A 70 -4.47 19.05 -6.37
N ASP A 71 -3.28 19.64 -6.46
CA ASP A 71 -2.40 20.11 -5.36
C ASP A 71 -1.37 19.12 -4.79
N SER A 72 -1.17 17.92 -5.35
CA SER A 72 -0.09 17.02 -4.92
C SER A 72 1.17 17.17 -5.77
N LEU A 73 2.03 18.13 -5.39
CA LEU A 73 3.42 18.25 -5.81
C LEU A 73 4.30 17.15 -5.18
N MET A 74 3.95 15.86 -5.32
CA MET A 74 4.82 14.78 -4.85
C MET A 74 5.17 13.83 -6.00
N PRO A 75 6.37 13.99 -6.59
CA PRO A 75 6.89 13.06 -7.57
C PRO A 75 7.09 11.67 -6.94
N ARG A 76 6.85 10.63 -7.73
CA ARG A 76 6.82 9.20 -7.34
C ARG A 76 8.14 8.62 -6.80
N TRP A 77 9.24 9.38 -6.84
CA TRP A 77 10.59 8.88 -6.50
C TRP A 77 10.91 8.72 -5.01
N ARG A 78 10.17 9.36 -4.09
CA ARG A 78 10.52 9.39 -2.66
C ARG A 78 10.31 8.05 -1.92
N TYR A 79 9.52 7.13 -2.48
CA TYR A 79 9.27 5.82 -1.86
C TYR A 79 10.17 4.70 -2.39
N LEU A 80 10.97 4.95 -3.44
CA LEU A 80 11.99 3.98 -3.90
C LEU A 80 13.18 3.90 -2.93
N LEU A 81 13.48 4.98 -2.20
CA LEU A 81 14.58 5.01 -1.22
C LEU A 81 14.28 4.27 0.09
N LEU A 82 13.01 4.12 0.48
CA LEU A 82 12.66 3.38 1.72
C LEU A 82 12.60 1.87 1.53
N ALA A 83 12.43 1.38 0.29
CA ALA A 83 12.56 -0.04 -0.03
C ALA A 83 14.03 -0.46 -0.28
N ALA A 84 14.88 0.46 -0.73
CA ALA A 84 16.31 0.21 -0.94
C ALA A 84 17.20 0.53 0.29
N GLY A 85 16.75 1.40 1.20
CA GLY A 85 17.50 1.83 2.38
C GLY A 85 17.45 0.89 3.59
N GLY A 86 16.87 -0.30 3.45
CA GLY A 86 16.85 -1.34 4.49
C GLY A 86 17.99 -2.35 4.39
N LEU A 87 19.00 -2.13 3.53
CA LEU A 87 20.08 -3.07 3.28
C LEU A 87 21.49 -2.46 3.34
N LEU A 88 21.67 -1.33 4.06
CA LEU A 88 22.99 -0.69 4.16
C LEU A 88 23.19 -0.02 5.53
N LEU A 89 23.12 -0.83 6.59
CA LEU A 89 23.60 -0.46 7.93
C LEU A 89 24.22 -1.69 8.62
N VAL A 90 25.12 -2.36 7.90
CA VAL A 90 26.17 -3.22 8.46
C VAL A 90 27.38 -3.02 7.56
N LEU A 91 28.54 -2.67 8.16
CA LEU A 91 29.84 -2.33 7.56
C LEU A 91 30.05 -0.84 7.21
N LEU A 92 30.24 -0.01 8.23
CA LEU A 92 31.54 0.59 8.59
C LEU A 92 31.41 1.43 9.87
#